data_AF-A0A958HQJ5-F1
#
_entry.id   AF-A0A958HQJ5-F1
#
_cell.length_a   1.000
_cell.length_b   1.000
_cell.length_c   1.000
_cell.angle_alpha   90.00
_cell.angle_beta   90.00
_cell.angle_gamma   90.00
#
_symmetry.space_group_name_H-M   'P 1'
#
loop_
_entity.id
_entity.type
_entity.pdbx_description
1 polymer ?
#
loop_
_entity_poly.entity_id
_entity_poly.type
_entity_poly.pdbx_seq_one_letter_code
_entity_poly.pdbx_strand_id
1 'polypeptide(L)'
;MKRRQRAAVWGWKQGLAIWMTRLKRPFSAVVARLRPSLPWQPLEFTSLEEYARWLPQHVRWIPDPLGGVVDFFPSLGYAAFQLFSKGVFEDDCDGLAVFSAANVEPFCDRPEDRYLVTVLINPYDMGLANAAHVMLFFKHEGMWRIISNQLLFEQQWQTFLEALTGNPYVGGRPVLWAAVQDLQYRNLWRGRPQQGDSRPAFLQ
;
A
#
# COMPACT_ATOMS: atom_id res chain seq x y z
N MET A 1 7.76 -17.77 20.28
CA MET A 1 8.63 -17.96 19.08
C MET A 1 10.03 -18.43 19.47
N LYS A 2 10.51 -19.55 18.90
CA LYS A 2 11.82 -20.17 19.17
C LYS A 2 12.98 -19.28 18.64
N ARG A 3 14.21 -19.43 19.18
CA ARG A 3 15.38 -18.62 18.79
C ARG A 3 15.68 -18.64 17.28
N ARG A 4 15.58 -19.81 16.63
CA ARG A 4 15.77 -19.98 15.18
C ARG A 4 14.71 -19.22 14.36
N GLN A 5 13.45 -19.26 14.80
CA GLN A 5 12.37 -18.51 14.16
C GLN A 5 12.59 -17.00 14.27
N ARG A 6 13.06 -16.51 15.43
CA ARG A 6 13.40 -15.08 15.61
C ARG A 6 14.48 -14.61 14.64
N ALA A 7 15.53 -15.41 14.44
CA ALA A 7 16.59 -15.09 13.49
C ALA A 7 16.07 -15.07 12.03
N ALA A 8 15.23 -16.05 11.66
CA ALA A 8 14.61 -16.10 10.34
C ALA A 8 13.70 -14.89 10.07
N VAL A 9 12.80 -14.56 11.01
CA VAL A 9 11.93 -13.38 10.90
C VAL A 9 12.75 -12.10 10.84
N TRP A 10 13.82 -11.99 11.62
CA TRP A 10 14.71 -10.83 11.55
C TRP A 10 15.35 -10.70 10.17
N GLY A 11 15.93 -11.76 9.62
CA GLY A 11 16.56 -11.75 8.30
C GLY A 11 15.58 -11.39 7.19
N TRP A 12 14.41 -12.02 7.18
CA TRP A 12 13.30 -11.72 6.27
C TRP A 12 12.88 -10.25 6.33
N LYS A 13 12.65 -9.73 7.55
CA LYS A 13 12.27 -8.33 7.78
C LYS A 13 13.32 -7.36 7.24
N GLN A 14 14.61 -7.61 7.49
CA GLN A 14 15.67 -6.73 7.01
C GLN A 14 15.80 -6.78 5.48
N GLY A 15 15.67 -7.96 4.88
CA GLY A 15 15.64 -8.12 3.43
C GLY A 15 14.51 -7.30 2.78
N LEU A 16 13.27 -7.46 3.29
CA LEU A 16 12.13 -6.69 2.80
C LEU A 16 12.26 -5.19 3.05
N ALA A 17 12.76 -4.77 4.21
CA ALA A 17 12.96 -3.37 4.50
C ALA A 17 13.95 -2.73 3.49
N ILE A 18 15.02 -3.43 3.13
CA ILE A 18 15.97 -2.99 2.09
C ILE A 18 15.31 -2.98 0.71
N TRP A 19 14.60 -4.05 0.36
CA TRP A 19 13.89 -4.15 -0.91
C TRP A 19 12.93 -2.97 -1.12
N MET A 20 11.97 -2.81 -0.20
CA MET A 20 10.91 -1.80 -0.28
C MET A 20 11.45 -0.36 -0.26
N THR A 21 12.50 -0.09 0.51
CA THR A 21 12.99 1.30 0.69
C THR A 21 14.09 1.71 -0.29
N ARG A 22 14.78 0.77 -0.95
CA ARG A 22 15.95 1.09 -1.78
C ARG A 22 15.95 0.44 -3.15
N LEU A 23 15.63 -0.85 -3.23
CA LEU A 23 15.85 -1.63 -4.46
C LEU A 23 14.61 -1.63 -5.35
N LYS A 24 13.41 -1.68 -4.77
CA LYS A 24 12.17 -1.82 -5.53
C LYS A 24 11.99 -0.73 -6.58
N ARG A 25 12.22 0.53 -6.22
CA ARG A 25 12.04 1.68 -7.13
C ARG A 25 12.87 1.59 -8.43
N PRO A 26 14.21 1.44 -8.40
CA PRO A 26 14.98 1.35 -9.64
C PRO A 26 14.60 0.15 -10.49
N PHE A 27 14.31 -1.01 -9.88
CA PHE A 27 13.85 -2.18 -10.63
C PHE A 27 12.48 -1.96 -11.27
N SER A 28 11.54 -1.35 -10.53
CA SER A 28 10.21 -0.99 -11.04
C SER A 28 10.29 -0.05 -12.24
N ALA A 29 11.21 0.92 -12.20
CA ALA A 29 11.42 1.85 -13.32
C ALA A 29 11.91 1.14 -14.60
N VAL A 30 12.73 0.09 -14.47
CA VAL A 30 13.16 -0.73 -15.61
C VAL A 30 11.98 -1.54 -16.16
N VAL A 31 11.24 -2.22 -15.28
CA VAL A 31 10.10 -3.05 -15.67
C VAL A 31 8.99 -2.23 -16.32
N ALA A 32 8.71 -1.05 -15.80
CA ALA A 32 7.72 -0.12 -16.36
C ALA A 32 8.03 0.27 -17.81
N ARG A 33 9.31 0.31 -18.23
CA ARG A 33 9.69 0.60 -19.62
C ARG A 33 9.43 -0.57 -20.57
N LEU A 34 9.33 -1.78 -20.05
CA LEU A 34 9.10 -2.99 -20.84
C LEU A 34 7.61 -3.32 -20.98
N ARG A 35 6.75 -2.74 -20.14
CA ARG A 35 5.30 -2.96 -20.17
C ARG A 35 4.63 -2.02 -21.20
N PRO A 36 3.53 -2.45 -21.84
CA PRO A 36 2.71 -1.55 -22.64
C PRO A 36 2.18 -0.41 -21.76
N SER A 37 1.94 0.76 -22.34
CA SER A 37 1.40 1.90 -21.61
C SER A 37 0.51 2.78 -22.48
N LEU A 38 -0.48 3.40 -21.83
CA LEU A 38 -1.26 4.50 -22.38
C LEU A 38 -1.04 5.76 -21.51
N PRO A 39 -1.30 6.97 -22.02
CA PRO A 39 -1.34 8.16 -21.19
C PRO A 39 -2.31 7.97 -20.02
N TRP A 40 -1.84 8.20 -18.80
CA TRP A 40 -2.70 8.15 -17.62
C TRP A 40 -3.59 9.40 -17.58
N GLN A 41 -4.87 9.18 -17.29
CA GLN A 41 -5.82 10.20 -16.90
C GLN A 41 -6.49 9.76 -15.60
N PRO A 42 -6.52 10.59 -14.55
CA PRO A 42 -7.28 10.28 -13.34
C PRO A 42 -8.73 9.97 -13.70
N LEU A 43 -9.29 8.92 -13.10
CA LEU A 43 -10.71 8.62 -13.25
C LEU A 43 -11.51 9.64 -12.43
N GLU A 44 -12.59 10.13 -13.00
CA GLU A 44 -13.48 11.09 -12.34
C GLU A 44 -14.61 10.35 -11.63
N PHE A 45 -14.78 10.66 -10.34
CA PHE A 45 -15.92 10.19 -9.54
C PHE A 45 -16.50 11.37 -8.76
N THR A 46 -17.81 11.35 -8.53
CA THR A 46 -18.51 12.41 -7.81
C THR A 46 -18.32 12.32 -6.30
N SER A 47 -17.88 11.16 -5.79
CA SER A 47 -17.69 10.93 -4.36
C SER A 47 -16.71 9.78 -4.10
N LEU A 48 -16.16 9.75 -2.88
CA LEU A 48 -15.33 8.64 -2.41
C LEU A 48 -16.13 7.33 -2.37
N GLU A 49 -17.41 7.39 -2.02
CA GLU A 49 -18.33 6.24 -1.95
C GLU A 49 -18.62 5.66 -3.32
N GLU A 50 -18.72 6.50 -4.35
CA GLU A 50 -18.82 6.04 -5.73
C GLU A 50 -17.53 5.30 -6.14
N TYR A 51 -16.38 5.92 -5.90
CA TYR A 51 -15.10 5.27 -6.18
C TYR A 51 -14.95 3.93 -5.45
N ALA A 52 -15.31 3.88 -4.16
CA ALA A 52 -15.27 2.68 -3.34
C ALA A 52 -16.16 1.55 -3.87
N ARG A 53 -17.33 1.89 -4.44
CA ARG A 53 -18.22 0.90 -5.10
C ARG A 53 -17.68 0.44 -6.45
N TRP A 54 -17.00 1.32 -7.18
CA TRP A 54 -16.41 1.04 -8.49
C TRP A 54 -15.19 0.12 -8.39
N LEU A 55 -14.33 0.35 -7.39
CA LEU A 55 -13.09 -0.39 -7.11
C LEU A 55 -13.22 -1.92 -7.25
N PRO A 56 -14.07 -2.62 -6.48
CA PRO A 56 -14.13 -4.08 -6.52
C PRO A 56 -14.68 -4.64 -7.83
N GLN A 57 -15.28 -3.81 -8.68
CA GLN A 57 -15.81 -4.21 -9.98
C GLN A 57 -14.75 -4.14 -11.09
N HIS A 58 -13.74 -3.27 -10.94
CA HIS A 58 -12.76 -2.96 -11.99
C HIS A 58 -11.31 -3.16 -11.57
N VAL A 59 -11.07 -3.49 -10.31
CA VAL A 59 -9.74 -3.73 -9.74
C VAL A 59 -9.72 -5.11 -9.09
N ARG A 60 -8.68 -5.89 -9.40
CA ARG A 60 -8.51 -7.24 -8.85
C ARG A 60 -7.10 -7.42 -8.34
N TRP A 61 -7.01 -7.88 -7.09
CA TRP A 61 -5.75 -8.33 -6.53
C TRP A 61 -5.33 -9.66 -7.15
N ILE A 62 -4.09 -9.70 -7.62
CA ILE A 62 -3.44 -10.94 -8.05
C ILE A 62 -2.15 -11.12 -7.23
N PRO A 63 -1.86 -12.35 -6.76
CA PRO A 63 -0.61 -12.61 -6.06
C PRO A 63 0.58 -12.48 -7.02
N ASP A 64 1.70 -11.95 -6.54
CA ASP A 64 2.98 -12.05 -7.25
C ASP A 64 3.30 -13.55 -7.47
N PRO A 65 3.55 -13.98 -8.72
CA PRO A 65 3.90 -15.37 -9.06
C PRO A 65 5.07 -15.96 -8.26
N LEU A 66 6.00 -15.12 -7.77
CA LEU A 66 7.13 -15.53 -6.94
C LEU A 66 7.01 -15.11 -5.47
N GLY A 67 5.81 -14.73 -5.01
CA GLY A 67 5.54 -14.44 -3.60
C GLY A 67 6.24 -13.19 -3.06
N GLY A 68 6.38 -12.14 -3.87
CA GLY A 68 6.92 -10.84 -3.50
C GLY A 68 8.33 -10.54 -4.02
N VAL A 69 8.89 -11.40 -4.87
CA VAL A 69 10.25 -11.25 -5.44
C VAL A 69 10.24 -10.43 -6.74
N VAL A 70 9.10 -10.40 -7.43
CA VAL A 70 8.86 -9.65 -8.69
C VAL A 70 7.83 -8.55 -8.44
N ASP A 71 7.70 -8.17 -7.16
CA ASP A 71 6.83 -7.12 -6.69
C ASP A 71 7.44 -5.76 -7.05
N PHE A 72 6.81 -5.09 -8.02
CA PHE A 72 7.24 -3.82 -8.59
C PHE A 72 6.12 -2.80 -8.47
N PHE A 73 6.49 -1.53 -8.22
CA PHE A 73 5.52 -0.44 -8.35
C PHE A 73 5.04 -0.37 -9.81
N PRO A 74 3.74 -0.36 -10.08
CA PRO A 74 3.23 -0.28 -11.43
C PRO A 74 3.45 1.12 -11.99
N SER A 75 3.42 1.22 -13.32
CA SER A 75 3.17 2.50 -13.97
C SER A 75 1.67 2.72 -14.09
N LEU A 76 1.19 3.93 -13.79
CA LEU A 76 -0.19 4.32 -14.04
C LEU A 76 -0.55 4.18 -15.53
N GLY A 77 0.43 4.32 -16.43
CA GLY A 77 0.21 4.07 -17.86
C GLY A 77 -0.08 2.61 -18.19
N TYR A 78 0.51 1.64 -17.47
CA TYR A 78 0.15 0.22 -17.62
C TYR A 78 -1.25 -0.05 -17.04
N ALA A 79 -1.60 0.60 -15.92
CA ALA A 79 -2.97 0.52 -15.38
C ALA A 79 -4.00 1.05 -16.39
N ALA A 80 -3.75 2.21 -17.00
CA ALA A 80 -4.58 2.74 -18.09
C ALA A 80 -4.69 1.77 -19.28
N PHE A 81 -3.58 1.16 -19.69
CA PHE A 81 -3.58 0.14 -20.74
C PHE A 81 -4.46 -1.07 -20.38
N GLN A 82 -4.37 -1.58 -19.15
CA GLN A 82 -5.19 -2.71 -18.70
C GLN A 82 -6.68 -2.36 -18.66
N LEU A 83 -7.04 -1.20 -18.10
CA LEU A 83 -8.43 -0.74 -18.08
C LEU A 83 -9.00 -0.59 -19.49
N PHE A 84 -8.25 0.01 -20.41
CA PHE A 84 -8.67 0.16 -21.80
C PHE A 84 -8.85 -1.18 -22.52
N SER A 85 -7.91 -2.11 -22.35
CA SER A 85 -7.88 -3.37 -23.11
C SER A 85 -8.75 -4.49 -22.52
N LYS A 86 -8.91 -4.52 -21.19
CA LYS A 86 -9.58 -5.61 -20.47
C LYS A 86 -10.82 -5.16 -19.69
N GLY A 87 -11.02 -3.86 -19.50
CA GLY A 87 -12.02 -3.32 -18.58
C GLY A 87 -11.68 -3.48 -17.10
N VAL A 88 -10.53 -4.09 -16.77
CA VAL A 88 -10.10 -4.34 -15.39
C VAL A 88 -8.60 -4.06 -15.22
N PHE A 89 -8.22 -3.57 -14.06
CA PHE A 89 -6.83 -3.45 -13.61
C PHE A 89 -6.49 -4.58 -12.64
N GLU A 90 -5.44 -5.34 -12.95
CA GLU A 90 -4.97 -6.46 -12.15
C GLU A 90 -3.52 -6.20 -11.73
N ASP A 91 -3.26 -6.21 -10.42
CA ASP A 91 -1.92 -6.12 -9.85
C ASP A 91 -1.89 -6.63 -8.40
N ASP A 92 -0.71 -6.65 -7.79
CA ASP A 92 -0.54 -6.95 -6.37
C ASP A 92 -0.88 -5.74 -5.47
N CYS A 93 -0.68 -5.89 -4.15
CA CYS A 93 -1.06 -4.87 -3.18
C CYS A 93 -0.39 -3.50 -3.42
N ASP A 94 0.84 -3.51 -3.92
CA ASP A 94 1.59 -2.29 -4.21
C ASP A 94 0.98 -1.58 -5.39
N GLY A 95 0.66 -2.34 -6.44
CA GLY A 95 0.06 -1.76 -7.61
C GLY A 95 -1.34 -1.21 -7.38
N LEU A 96 -2.13 -1.92 -6.58
CA LEU A 96 -3.45 -1.45 -6.20
C LEU A 96 -3.40 -0.21 -5.30
N ALA A 97 -2.40 -0.11 -4.41
CA ALA A 97 -2.21 1.08 -3.58
C ALA A 97 -1.80 2.32 -4.41
N VAL A 98 -0.87 2.16 -5.36
CA VAL A 98 -0.45 3.25 -6.28
C VAL A 98 -1.60 3.70 -7.17
N PHE A 99 -2.33 2.75 -7.76
CA PHE A 99 -3.51 3.05 -8.56
C PHE A 99 -4.56 3.80 -7.75
N SER A 100 -4.83 3.33 -6.53
CA SER A 100 -5.80 4.00 -5.66
C SER A 100 -5.37 5.41 -5.28
N ALA A 101 -4.07 5.63 -5.04
CA ALA A 101 -3.54 6.93 -4.67
C ALA A 101 -3.80 7.99 -5.75
N ALA A 102 -3.70 7.60 -7.03
CA ALA A 102 -3.94 8.47 -8.16
C ALA A 102 -5.42 8.88 -8.31
N ASN A 103 -6.36 8.07 -7.82
CA ASN A 103 -7.80 8.31 -7.98
C ASN A 103 -8.45 8.96 -6.74
N VAL A 104 -7.85 8.84 -5.56
CA VAL A 104 -8.41 9.47 -4.34
C VAL A 104 -7.98 10.92 -4.12
N GLU A 105 -7.07 11.46 -4.94
CA GLU A 105 -6.59 12.84 -4.82
C GLU A 105 -7.70 13.87 -4.59
N PRO A 106 -8.80 13.86 -5.39
CA PRO A 106 -9.83 14.88 -5.28
C PRO A 106 -10.62 14.81 -3.97
N PHE A 107 -10.56 13.68 -3.25
CA PHE A 107 -11.29 13.45 -2.01
C PHE A 107 -10.43 13.70 -0.77
N CYS A 108 -9.13 13.93 -0.92
CA CYS A 108 -8.26 14.15 0.23
C CYS A 108 -8.44 15.55 0.81
N ASP A 109 -8.28 15.70 2.12
CA ASP A 109 -8.26 17.01 2.79
C ASP A 109 -7.21 17.93 2.17
N ARG A 110 -6.06 17.35 1.81
CA ARG A 110 -5.03 17.96 0.98
C ARG A 110 -4.48 16.94 -0.03
N PRO A 111 -4.08 17.37 -1.23
CA PRO A 111 -3.49 16.47 -2.22
C PRO A 111 -2.28 15.68 -1.70
N GLU A 112 -1.49 16.23 -0.79
CA GLU A 112 -0.33 15.55 -0.20
C GLU A 112 -0.66 14.55 0.92
N ASP A 113 -1.90 14.51 1.42
CA ASP A 113 -2.33 13.62 2.51
C ASP A 113 -2.63 12.21 2.01
N ARG A 114 -1.73 11.64 1.21
CA ARG A 114 -1.79 10.30 0.63
C ARG A 114 -0.45 9.61 0.78
N TYR A 115 -0.47 8.43 1.38
CA TYR A 115 0.73 7.70 1.74
C TYR A 115 0.64 6.23 1.37
N LEU A 116 1.71 5.71 0.79
CA LEU A 116 1.91 4.29 0.61
C LEU A 116 2.51 3.75 1.89
N VAL A 117 1.78 2.84 2.53
CA VAL A 117 2.13 2.30 3.83
C VAL A 117 2.37 0.81 3.71
N THR A 118 3.63 0.42 3.83
CA THR A 118 4.01 -0.98 3.93
C THR A 118 3.97 -1.43 5.38
N VAL A 119 3.35 -2.57 5.64
CA VAL A 119 3.34 -3.23 6.96
C VAL A 119 3.92 -4.63 6.86
N LEU A 120 4.74 -4.99 7.84
CA LEU A 120 5.27 -6.34 8.03
C LEU A 120 4.71 -6.92 9.32
N ILE A 121 4.04 -8.05 9.20
CA ILE A 121 3.53 -8.87 10.30
C ILE A 121 4.37 -10.15 10.36
N ASN A 122 4.31 -10.85 11.49
CA ASN A 122 5.02 -12.10 11.65
C ASN A 122 4.51 -13.17 10.64
N PRO A 123 5.36 -13.71 9.75
CA PRO A 123 4.95 -14.68 8.74
C PRO A 123 4.47 -16.01 9.32
N TYR A 124 4.77 -16.31 10.58
CA TYR A 124 4.20 -17.47 11.26
C TYR A 124 2.74 -17.29 11.69
N ASP A 125 2.20 -16.07 11.65
CA ASP A 125 0.82 -15.78 12.07
C ASP A 125 -0.15 -15.73 10.85
N MET A 126 0.35 -15.50 9.63
CA MET A 126 -0.49 -15.33 8.42
C MET A 126 0.08 -15.94 7.13
N GLY A 127 1.23 -16.61 7.20
CA GLY A 127 1.95 -17.15 6.04
C GLY A 127 2.84 -16.10 5.37
N LEU A 128 3.93 -16.55 4.75
CA LEU A 128 4.98 -15.67 4.20
C LEU A 128 4.44 -14.70 3.15
N ALA A 129 3.60 -15.19 2.22
CA ALA A 129 3.05 -14.40 1.12
C ALA A 129 2.12 -13.27 1.58
N ASN A 130 1.50 -13.41 2.75
CA ASN A 130 0.60 -12.40 3.31
C ASN A 130 1.25 -11.63 4.46
N ALA A 131 2.53 -11.87 4.76
CA ALA A 131 3.18 -11.25 5.92
C ALA A 131 3.63 -9.81 5.65
N ALA A 132 3.73 -9.44 4.37
CA ALA A 132 4.04 -8.11 3.89
C ALA A 132 2.88 -7.61 3.05
N HIS A 133 2.50 -6.35 3.24
CA HIS A 133 1.39 -5.77 2.49
C HIS A 133 1.53 -4.26 2.39
N VAL A 134 1.07 -3.71 1.27
CA VAL A 134 1.03 -2.28 1.03
C VAL A 134 -0.41 -1.82 0.91
N MET A 135 -0.69 -0.73 1.62
CA MET A 135 -2.00 -0.09 1.66
C MET A 135 -1.85 1.39 1.36
N LEU A 136 -2.92 1.99 0.86
CA LEU A 136 -3.02 3.43 0.74
C LEU A 136 -3.67 4.00 2.00
N PHE A 137 -3.00 4.93 2.64
CA PHE A 137 -3.52 5.73 3.74
C PHE A 137 -3.75 7.14 3.24
N PHE A 138 -4.89 7.73 3.55
CA PHE A 138 -5.18 9.11 3.17
C PHE A 138 -6.08 9.81 4.19
N LYS A 139 -6.05 11.14 4.22
CA LYS A 139 -6.90 11.95 5.11
C LYS A 139 -8.09 12.51 4.34
N HIS A 140 -9.29 12.29 4.84
CA HIS A 140 -10.55 12.72 4.25
C HIS A 140 -11.53 13.09 5.37
N GLU A 141 -12.05 14.31 5.31
CA GLU A 141 -12.94 14.91 6.32
C GLU A 141 -12.35 14.87 7.73
N GLY A 142 -11.05 15.14 7.85
CA GLY A 142 -10.31 15.12 9.12
C GLY A 142 -9.99 13.71 9.64
N MET A 143 -10.43 12.66 8.94
CA MET A 143 -10.27 11.27 9.36
C MET A 143 -9.29 10.52 8.46
N TRP A 144 -8.52 9.61 9.05
CA TRP A 144 -7.69 8.67 8.30
C TRP A 144 -8.57 7.57 7.71
N ARG A 145 -8.42 7.36 6.41
CA ARG A 145 -9.05 6.32 5.62
C ARG A 145 -7.98 5.42 5.00
N ILE A 146 -8.34 4.17 4.77
CA ILE A 146 -7.43 3.16 4.22
C ILE A 146 -8.09 2.43 3.07
N ILE A 147 -7.40 2.37 1.93
CA ILE A 147 -7.70 1.41 0.87
C ILE A 147 -6.65 0.30 0.91
N SER A 148 -7.14 -0.93 0.93
CA SER A 148 -6.33 -2.14 0.89
C SER A 148 -6.83 -3.02 -0.25
N ASN A 149 -5.95 -3.28 -1.22
CA ASN A 149 -6.32 -3.91 -2.48
C ASN A 149 -7.52 -3.18 -3.14
N GLN A 150 -8.60 -3.89 -3.45
CA GLN A 150 -9.81 -3.35 -4.07
C GLN A 150 -10.88 -2.86 -3.08
N LEU A 151 -10.53 -2.65 -1.79
CA LEU A 151 -11.48 -2.32 -0.74
C LEU A 151 -11.10 -1.05 0.01
N LEU A 152 -12.02 -0.09 0.07
CA LEU A 152 -12.01 0.97 1.07
C LEU A 152 -12.54 0.39 2.38
N PHE A 153 -11.74 0.45 3.45
CA PHE A 153 -12.22 0.03 4.76
C PHE A 153 -13.33 0.97 5.26
N GLU A 154 -14.37 0.36 5.85
CA GLU A 154 -15.52 1.08 6.42
C GLU A 154 -15.10 1.91 7.63
N GLN A 155 -14.14 1.39 8.42
CA GLN A 155 -13.62 2.07 9.59
C GLN A 155 -12.83 3.32 9.19
N GLN A 156 -12.87 4.31 10.08
CA GLN A 156 -12.13 5.55 9.97
C GLN A 156 -11.44 5.81 11.31
N TRP A 157 -10.29 6.48 11.28
CA TRP A 157 -9.46 6.67 12.46
C TRP A 157 -9.13 8.13 12.68
N GLN A 158 -9.06 8.56 13.94
CA GLN A 158 -8.72 9.94 14.26
C GLN A 158 -7.22 10.19 14.06
N THR A 159 -6.39 9.17 14.30
CA THR A 159 -4.94 9.27 14.16
C THR A 159 -4.38 8.26 13.18
N PHE A 160 -3.25 8.62 12.55
CA PHE A 160 -2.54 7.72 11.65
C PHE A 160 -2.10 6.42 12.34
N LEU A 161 -1.70 6.50 13.61
CA LEU A 161 -1.22 5.35 14.37
C LEU A 161 -2.36 4.37 14.70
N GLU A 162 -3.55 4.87 15.03
CA GLU A 162 -4.75 4.05 15.18
C GLU A 162 -5.08 3.33 13.86
N ALA A 163 -5.03 4.05 12.74
CA ALA A 163 -5.23 3.47 11.42
C ALA A 163 -4.19 2.37 11.11
N LEU A 164 -2.91 2.64 11.41
CA LEU A 164 -1.79 1.74 11.13
C LEU A 164 -1.88 0.43 11.90
N THR A 165 -2.38 0.48 13.13
CA THR A 165 -2.38 -0.68 14.05
C THR A 165 -3.75 -1.35 14.18
N GLY A 166 -4.83 -0.61 13.91
CA GLY A 166 -6.21 -1.05 14.10
C GLY A 166 -6.95 -1.44 12.82
N ASN A 167 -6.33 -1.36 11.64
CA ASN A 167 -7.00 -1.72 10.40
C ASN A 167 -7.28 -3.24 10.27
N PRO A 168 -8.32 -3.62 9.50
CA PRO A 168 -8.70 -5.01 9.29
C PRO A 168 -7.58 -5.95 8.80
N TYR A 169 -6.65 -5.46 7.97
CA TYR A 169 -5.54 -6.28 7.49
C TYR A 169 -4.61 -6.70 8.65
N VAL A 170 -4.25 -5.75 9.51
CA VAL A 170 -3.45 -6.03 10.71
C VAL A 170 -4.21 -6.96 11.65
N GLY A 171 -5.52 -6.75 11.83
CA GLY A 171 -6.39 -7.66 12.57
C GLY A 171 -5.95 -7.87 14.02
N GLY A 172 -5.44 -6.81 14.67
CA GLY A 172 -4.92 -6.85 16.04
C GLY A 172 -3.56 -7.53 16.21
N ARG A 173 -2.92 -8.00 15.12
CA ARG A 173 -1.60 -8.63 15.18
C ARG A 173 -0.50 -7.58 15.39
N PRO A 174 0.62 -7.93 16.07
CA PRO A 174 1.73 -7.01 16.20
C PRO A 174 2.38 -6.69 14.85
N VAL A 175 2.42 -5.40 14.51
CA VAL A 175 3.23 -4.91 13.38
C VAL A 175 4.70 -4.97 13.78
N LEU A 176 5.48 -5.76 13.06
CA LEU A 176 6.93 -5.93 13.29
C LEU A 176 7.74 -4.76 12.74
N TRP A 177 7.25 -4.18 11.65
CA TRP A 177 7.84 -3.03 10.98
C TRP A 177 6.80 -2.40 10.05
N ALA A 178 6.88 -1.09 9.87
CA ALA A 178 6.16 -0.37 8.86
C ALA A 178 7.06 0.68 8.20
N ALA A 179 6.74 1.04 6.96
CA ALA A 179 7.31 2.19 6.27
C ALA A 179 6.19 3.03 5.68
N VAL A 180 6.35 4.34 5.81
CA VAL A 180 5.48 5.35 5.23
C VAL A 180 6.26 6.06 4.14
N GLN A 181 5.69 6.05 2.93
CA GLN A 181 6.24 6.72 1.76
C GLN A 181 5.21 7.66 1.17
N ASP A 182 5.69 8.76 0.59
CA ASP A 182 4.85 9.58 -0.29
C ASP A 182 4.73 8.95 -1.70
N LEU A 183 3.97 9.61 -2.57
CA LEU A 183 3.73 9.17 -3.94
C LEU A 183 4.97 9.28 -4.85
N GLN A 184 6.03 9.97 -4.41
CA GLN A 184 7.34 10.00 -5.05
C GLN A 184 8.28 8.92 -4.48
N TYR A 185 7.74 8.01 -3.67
CA TYR A 185 8.43 6.91 -2.99
C TYR A 185 9.51 7.36 -2.00
N ARG A 186 9.51 8.63 -1.57
CA ARG A 186 10.43 9.11 -0.53
C ARG A 186 10.00 8.51 0.80
N ASN A 187 10.94 7.93 1.53
CA ASN A 187 10.65 7.38 2.86
C ASN A 187 10.51 8.53 3.86
N LEU A 188 9.30 8.71 4.37
CA LEU A 188 8.96 9.71 5.37
C LEU A 188 9.20 9.18 6.79
N TRP A 189 8.91 7.89 6.97
CA TRP A 189 9.14 7.19 8.22
C TRP A 189 9.30 5.69 7.99
N ARG A 190 10.02 5.03 8.90
CA ARG A 190 10.03 3.58 9.02
C ARG A 190 10.43 3.15 10.42
N GLY A 191 9.85 2.07 10.91
CA GLY A 191 10.12 1.60 12.25
C GLY A 191 9.11 0.57 12.71
N ARG A 192 9.19 0.19 13.99
CA ARG A 192 8.14 -0.58 14.64
C ARG A 192 7.19 0.40 15.31
N PRO A 193 5.89 0.42 14.98
CA PRO A 193 4.95 1.31 15.64
C PRO A 193 4.82 0.94 17.13
N GLN A 194 4.84 1.95 18.01
CA GLN A 194 4.65 1.79 19.46
C GLN A 194 3.49 2.69 19.94
N GLN A 195 2.77 2.26 20.98
CA GLN A 195 1.80 3.14 21.66
C GLN A 195 2.55 4.33 22.27
N GLY A 196 2.15 5.55 21.92
CA GLY A 196 2.81 6.79 22.36
C GLY A 196 3.91 7.32 21.44
N ASP A 197 4.12 6.71 20.26
CA ASP A 197 5.04 7.26 19.26
C ASP A 197 4.44 8.58 18.71
N SER A 198 4.98 9.71 19.15
CA SER A 198 4.52 11.06 18.82
C SER A 198 4.95 11.53 17.43
N ARG A 199 5.37 10.62 16.54
CA ARG A 199 5.97 10.99 15.26
C ARG A 199 5.55 10.09 14.09
N PRO A 200 5.38 10.68 12.91
CA PRO A 200 5.75 12.05 12.55
C PRO A 200 4.68 13.08 12.93
N ALA A 201 5.08 14.19 13.57
CA ALA A 201 4.18 15.29 13.96
C ALA A 201 3.44 15.94 12.77
N PHE A 202 3.81 15.62 11.53
CA PHE A 202 3.13 16.04 10.30
C PHE A 202 2.05 15.05 9.80
N LEU A 203 1.93 13.85 10.40
CA LEU A 203 0.89 12.86 10.11
C LEU A 203 -0.17 12.76 11.23
N GLN A 204 -0.13 13.67 12.21
CA GLN A 204 -1.15 13.79 13.25
C GLN A 204 -2.29 14.68 12.75
#